data_AF-A0A2E3D7L9-F1
#
_entry.id   AF-A0A2E3D7L9-F1
#
_cell.length_a   1.000
_cell.length_b   1.000
_cell.length_c   1.000
_cell.angle_alpha   90.00
_cell.angle_beta   90.00
_cell.angle_gamma   90.00
#
_symmetry.space_group_name_H-M   'P 1'
#
loop_
_entity.id
_entity.type
_entity.pdbx_description
1 polymer ?
#
loop_
_entity_poly.entity_id
_entity_poly.type
_entity_poly.pdbx_seq_one_letter_code
_entity_poly.pdbx_strand_id
1 'polypeptide(L)'
;MNSKVEGKINLDVAKWIIALSVMLGGIYANSYYSSIEPFYRVLAGAVLFLLCVLIVLSTEKGGYAWNLAKEARIELRKVVWPNSQETGQTTLMVVGVVIFVGLILWVLDSLLSWGVSGTIG
;
A
#
# COMPACT_ATOMS: atom_id res chain seq x y z
N MET A 1 -9.65 -26.93 36.72
CA MET A 1 -10.81 -26.44 37.51
C MET A 1 -10.31 -25.22 38.26
N ASN A 2 -10.60 -23.99 37.84
CA ASN A 2 -11.89 -23.36 38.08
C ASN A 2 -12.14 -22.23 37.08
N SER A 3 -13.29 -22.33 36.44
CA SER A 3 -13.90 -21.40 35.51
C SER A 3 -14.35 -20.12 36.21
N LYS A 4 -13.66 -19.01 35.95
CA LYS A 4 -14.27 -17.68 36.00
C LYS A 4 -14.28 -17.11 34.58
N VAL A 5 -15.14 -17.70 33.75
CA VAL A 5 -15.71 -17.00 32.59
C VAL A 5 -16.74 -16.04 33.18
N GLU A 6 -16.27 -14.93 33.75
CA GLU A 6 -17.13 -13.82 34.13
C GLU A 6 -17.36 -12.97 32.88
N GLY A 7 -18.63 -12.80 32.51
CA GLY A 7 -19.09 -12.07 31.34
C GLY A 7 -18.78 -10.56 31.40
N LYS A 8 -17.50 -10.21 31.31
CA LYS A 8 -17.06 -8.91 30.81
C LYS A 8 -17.07 -9.02 29.30
N ILE A 9 -18.01 -8.35 28.64
CA ILE A 9 -17.86 -8.05 27.21
C ILE A 9 -16.44 -7.48 27.08
N ASN A 10 -15.59 -8.15 26.30
CA ASN A 10 -14.26 -7.64 26.00
C ASN A 10 -14.46 -6.23 25.46
N LEU A 11 -14.12 -5.21 26.26
CA LEU A 11 -14.38 -3.80 25.93
C LEU A 11 -13.79 -3.45 24.55
N ASP A 12 -12.73 -4.15 24.17
CA ASP A 12 -12.14 -4.10 22.85
C ASP A 12 -13.08 -4.61 21.75
N VAL A 13 -13.74 -5.76 21.91
CA VAL A 13 -14.73 -6.27 20.94
C VAL A 13 -15.90 -5.30 20.80
N ALA A 14 -16.36 -4.69 21.90
CA ALA A 14 -17.39 -3.65 21.84
C ALA A 14 -16.91 -2.41 21.05
N LYS A 15 -15.69 -1.92 21.28
CA LYS A 15 -15.10 -0.82 20.52
C LYS A 15 -14.96 -1.15 19.03
N TRP A 16 -14.59 -2.40 18.69
CA TRP A 16 -14.52 -2.86 17.31
C TRP A 16 -15.89 -2.88 16.62
N ILE A 17 -16.94 -3.34 17.31
CA ILE A 17 -18.32 -3.31 16.79
C ILE A 17 -18.79 -1.88 16.58
N ILE A 18 -18.48 -0.97 17.51
CA ILE A 18 -18.80 0.46 17.38
C ILE A 18 -18.05 1.08 16.20
N ALA A 19 -16.75 0.82 16.06
CA ALA A 19 -15.96 1.32 14.94
C ALA A 19 -16.50 0.82 13.59
N LEU A 20 -16.83 -0.49 13.50
CA LEU A 20 -17.43 -1.07 12.29
C LEU A 20 -18.78 -0.42 11.96
N SER A 21 -19.61 -0.18 12.98
CA SER A 21 -20.92 0.46 12.81
C SER A 21 -20.79 1.91 12.34
N VAL A 22 -19.85 2.68 12.89
CA VAL A 22 -19.55 4.05 12.47
C VAL A 22 -19.04 4.07 11.02
N MET A 23 -18.18 3.12 10.65
CA MET A 23 -17.64 3.01 9.30
C MET A 23 -18.73 2.68 8.27
N LEU A 24 -19.55 1.66 8.54
CA LEU A 24 -20.66 1.28 7.66
C LEU A 24 -21.72 2.39 7.58
N GLY A 25 -22.03 3.02 8.71
CA GLY A 25 -22.94 4.17 8.77
C GLY A 25 -22.42 5.35 7.95
N GLY A 26 -21.12 5.63 7.99
CA GLY A 26 -20.50 6.68 7.18
C GLY A 26 -20.53 6.39 5.68
N ILE A 27 -20.31 5.14 5.27
CA ILE A 27 -20.42 4.72 3.87
C ILE A 27 -21.87 4.86 3.38
N TYR A 28 -22.83 4.39 4.18
CA TYR A 28 -24.25 4.49 3.86
C TYR A 28 -24.70 5.96 3.77
N ALA A 29 -24.32 6.79 4.74
CA ALA A 29 -24.60 8.22 4.72
C ALA A 29 -23.97 8.89 3.49
N ASN A 30 -22.74 8.54 3.13
CA ASN A 30 -22.10 9.09 1.93
C ASN A 30 -22.87 8.73 0.65
N SER A 31 -23.36 7.49 0.54
CA SER A 31 -24.16 7.02 -0.60
C SER A 31 -25.53 7.70 -0.67
N TYR A 32 -26.23 7.82 0.47
CA TYR A 32 -27.55 8.43 0.54
C TYR A 32 -27.53 9.92 0.21
N TYR A 33 -26.51 10.65 0.68
CA TYR A 33 -26.34 12.08 0.41
C TYR A 33 -25.66 12.35 -0.94
N SER A 34 -25.80 11.48 -1.94
CA SER A 34 -25.11 11.66 -3.24
C SER A 34 -25.46 12.95 -3.97
N SER A 35 -26.65 13.49 -3.70
CA SER A 35 -27.23 14.69 -4.28
C SER A 35 -26.72 16.02 -3.68
N ILE A 36 -25.92 15.97 -2.61
CA ILE A 36 -25.33 17.17 -1.96
C ILE A 36 -24.00 17.52 -2.64
N GLU A 37 -23.70 18.83 -2.67
CA GLU A 37 -22.41 19.38 -3.10
C GLU A 37 -21.21 18.57 -2.56
N PRO A 38 -20.24 18.19 -3.42
CA PRO A 38 -19.17 17.27 -3.05
C PRO A 38 -18.31 17.74 -1.86
N PHE A 39 -18.12 19.06 -1.73
CA PHE A 39 -17.28 19.65 -0.70
C PHE A 39 -17.74 19.29 0.73
N TYR A 40 -19.04 19.42 1.01
CA TYR A 40 -19.60 19.13 2.34
C TYR A 40 -19.57 17.64 2.68
N ARG A 41 -19.76 16.76 1.68
CA ARG A 41 -19.69 15.30 1.85
C ARG A 41 -18.28 14.84 2.20
N VAL A 42 -17.26 15.40 1.54
CA VAL A 42 -15.86 15.07 1.82
C VAL A 42 -15.48 15.54 3.22
N LEU A 43 -15.92 16.73 3.64
CA LEU A 43 -15.67 17.24 4.99
C LEU A 43 -16.33 16.35 6.07
N ALA A 44 -17.61 16.01 5.89
CA ALA A 44 -18.32 15.11 6.81
C ALA A 44 -17.70 13.71 6.84
N GLY A 45 -17.29 13.18 5.69
CA GLY A 45 -16.57 11.92 5.57
C GLY A 45 -15.22 11.94 6.28
N ALA A 46 -14.47 13.04 6.17
CA ALA A 46 -13.19 13.22 6.85
C ALA A 46 -13.35 13.25 8.38
N VAL A 47 -14.38 13.93 8.90
CA VAL A 47 -14.69 13.94 10.33
C VAL A 47 -15.09 12.54 10.84
N LEU A 48 -15.95 11.84 10.10
CA LEU A 48 -16.33 10.46 10.44
C LEU A 48 -15.14 9.50 10.41
N PHE A 49 -14.27 9.64 9.42
CA PHE A 49 -13.03 8.88 9.33
C PHE A 49 -12.12 9.14 10.52
N LEU A 50 -11.90 10.40 10.90
CA LEU A 50 -11.13 10.77 12.08
C LEU A 50 -11.71 10.15 13.36
N LEU A 51 -13.02 10.22 13.56
CA LEU A 51 -13.67 9.60 14.71
C LEU A 51 -13.44 8.08 14.73
N CYS A 52 -13.58 7.42 13.59
CA CYS A 52 -13.33 5.98 13.47
C CYS A 52 -11.88 5.64 13.83
N VAL A 53 -10.90 6.41 13.34
CA VAL A 53 -9.48 6.24 13.67
C VAL A 53 -9.22 6.43 15.16
N LEU A 54 -9.81 7.46 15.79
CA LEU A 54 -9.66 7.71 17.23
C LEU A 54 -10.23 6.57 18.08
N ILE A 55 -11.36 5.98 17.68
CA ILE A 55 -11.95 4.82 18.36
C ILE A 55 -11.03 3.60 18.25
N VAL A 56 -10.48 3.34 17.06
CA VAL A 56 -9.57 2.20 16.83
C VAL A 56 -8.25 2.37 17.59
N LEU A 57 -7.67 3.58 17.60
CA LEU A 57 -6.45 3.87 18.36
C LEU A 57 -6.64 3.76 19.87
N SER A 58 -7.86 3.97 20.37
CA SER A 58 -8.23 3.82 21.79
C SER A 58 -8.41 2.36 22.23
N THR A 59 -8.18 1.39 21.36
CA THR A 59 -8.24 -0.06 21.63
C THR A 59 -6.84 -0.59 21.96
N GLU A 60 -6.70 -1.65 22.76
CA GLU A 60 -5.37 -2.19 23.14
C GLU A 60 -4.52 -2.52 21.90
N LYS A 61 -5.13 -3.15 20.90
CA LYS A 61 -4.53 -3.43 19.57
C LYS A 61 -4.02 -2.16 18.86
N GLY A 62 -4.71 -1.03 19.02
CA GLY A 62 -4.35 0.25 18.43
C GLY A 62 -3.09 0.86 19.06
N GLY A 63 -2.95 0.73 20.38
CA GLY A 63 -1.74 1.14 21.11
C GLY A 63 -0.51 0.35 20.69
N TYR A 64 -0.64 -0.97 20.52
CA TYR A 64 0.44 -1.82 19.98
C TYR A 64 0.84 -1.41 18.56
N ALA A 65 -0.13 -1.17 17.67
CA ALA A 65 0.14 -0.71 16.31
C ALA A 65 0.86 0.65 16.30
N TRP A 66 0.49 1.56 17.21
CA TRP A 66 1.15 2.86 17.35
C TRP A 66 2.60 2.74 17.82
N ASN A 67 2.88 1.84 18.77
CA ASN A 67 4.24 1.57 19.22
C ASN A 67 5.08 0.89 18.13
N LEU A 68 4.54 -0.09 17.42
CA LEU A 68 5.21 -0.69 16.25
C LEU A 68 5.52 0.34 15.17
N ALA A 69 4.60 1.27 14.90
CA ALA A 69 4.85 2.35 13.94
C ALA A 69 5.99 3.27 14.39
N LYS A 70 6.14 3.52 15.69
CA LYS A 70 7.27 4.29 16.25
C LYS A 70 8.58 3.52 16.13
N GLU A 71 8.57 2.23 16.47
CA GLU A 71 9.74 1.33 16.37
C GLU A 71 10.19 1.20 14.91
N ALA A 72 9.26 0.99 13.98
CA ALA A 72 9.53 0.95 12.55
C ALA A 72 10.17 2.24 12.04
N ARG A 73 9.76 3.42 12.55
CA ARG A 73 10.43 4.70 12.19
C ARG A 73 11.87 4.78 12.70
N ILE A 74 12.20 4.13 13.80
CA ILE A 74 13.57 4.07 14.31
C ILE A 74 14.40 3.14 13.43
N GLU A 75 13.85 2.02 12.98
CA GLU A 75 14.52 1.08 12.08
C GLU A 75 14.68 1.62 10.66
N LEU A 76 13.70 2.36 10.13
CA LEU A 76 13.80 3.02 8.83
C LEU A 76 14.96 4.03 8.79
N ARG A 77 15.31 4.65 9.92
CA ARG A 77 16.51 5.51 10.01
C ARG A 77 17.83 4.73 10.00
N LYS A 78 17.79 3.44 10.33
CA LYS A 78 18.95 2.54 10.23
C LYS A 78 19.12 2.00 8.81
N VAL A 79 18.13 2.17 7.94
CA VAL A 79 18.25 1.86 6.52
C VAL A 79 19.17 2.91 5.90
N VAL A 80 20.45 2.58 5.87
CA VAL A 80 21.43 3.24 5.01
C VAL A 80 21.05 2.90 3.57
N TRP A 81 20.29 3.80 2.96
CA TRP A 81 19.99 3.70 1.54
C TRP A 81 21.30 3.77 0.74
N PRO A 82 21.46 2.91 -0.28
CA PRO A 82 22.64 2.92 -1.12
C PRO A 82 22.85 4.31 -1.72
N ASN A 83 24.10 4.74 -1.80
CA ASN A 83 24.45 6.01 -2.41
C ASN A 83 24.05 5.97 -3.89
N SER A 84 23.49 7.08 -4.41
CA SER A 84 23.09 7.24 -5.82
C SER A 84 24.18 6.86 -6.81
N GLN A 85 25.45 6.98 -6.40
CA GLN A 85 26.62 6.64 -7.20
C GLN A 85 26.77 5.14 -7.45
N GLU A 86 26.49 4.29 -6.45
CA GLU A 86 26.56 2.82 -6.58
C GLU A 86 25.40 2.29 -7.40
N THR A 87 24.19 2.82 -7.16
CA THR A 87 22.98 2.44 -7.92
C THR A 87 23.13 2.81 -9.39
N GLY A 88 23.65 4.01 -9.68
CA GLY A 88 23.89 4.46 -11.05
C GLY A 88 24.92 3.61 -11.80
N GLN A 89 26.01 3.18 -11.14
CA GLN A 89 27.03 2.34 -11.75
C GLN A 89 26.46 0.96 -12.13
N THR A 90 25.67 0.34 -11.25
CA THR A 90 25.04 -0.95 -11.57
C THR A 90 23.99 -0.81 -12.67
N THR A 91 23.17 0.25 -12.67
CA THR A 91 22.20 0.49 -13.76
C THR A 91 22.90 0.71 -15.10
N LEU A 92 23.97 1.52 -15.16
CA LEU A 92 24.73 1.75 -16.38
C LEU A 92 25.38 0.47 -16.91
N MET A 93 25.89 -0.38 -16.02
CA MET A 93 26.44 -1.68 -16.39
C MET A 93 25.38 -2.57 -17.03
N VAL A 94 24.19 -2.68 -16.42
CA VAL A 94 23.07 -3.48 -16.96
C VAL A 94 22.57 -2.90 -18.29
N VAL A 95 22.40 -1.58 -18.39
CA VAL A 95 22.00 -0.91 -19.64
C VAL A 95 23.00 -1.19 -20.76
N GLY A 96 24.30 -1.16 -20.46
CA GLY A 96 25.35 -1.52 -21.41
C GLY A 96 25.20 -2.95 -21.93
N VAL A 97 24.95 -3.92 -21.04
CA VAL A 97 24.73 -5.32 -21.44
C VAL A 97 23.44 -5.48 -22.27
N VAL A 98 22.35 -4.80 -21.89
CA VAL A 98 21.07 -4.88 -22.62
C VAL A 98 21.21 -4.31 -24.04
N ILE A 99 21.91 -3.18 -24.21
CA ILE A 99 22.20 -2.60 -25.53
C ILE A 99 23.04 -3.56 -26.37
N PHE A 100 24.07 -4.17 -25.77
CA PHE A 100 24.95 -5.10 -26.46
C PHE A 100 24.19 -6.33 -26.97
N VAL A 101 23.40 -6.98 -26.10
CA VAL A 101 22.59 -8.14 -26.47
C VAL A 101 21.53 -7.77 -27.51
N GLY A 102 20.84 -6.63 -27.32
CA GLY A 102 19.85 -6.14 -28.26
C GLY A 102 20.42 -5.86 -29.65
N LEU A 103 21.65 -5.34 -29.73
CA LEU A 103 22.34 -5.11 -31.00
C LEU A 103 22.69 -6.42 -31.71
N ILE A 104 23.15 -7.44 -30.98
CA ILE A 104 23.44 -8.77 -31.56
C ILE A 104 22.16 -9.40 -32.12
N LEU A 105 21.07 -9.37 -31.34
CA LEU A 105 19.78 -9.90 -31.80
C LEU A 105 19.30 -9.15 -33.03
N TRP A 106 19.34 -7.81 -33.02
CA TRP A 106 18.94 -6.99 -34.16
C TRP A 106 19.70 -7.33 -35.45
N VAL A 107 21.02 -7.57 -35.37
CA VAL A 107 21.82 -7.98 -36.53
C VAL A 107 21.39 -9.36 -37.03
N LEU A 108 21.20 -10.31 -36.12
CA LEU A 108 20.78 -11.67 -36.47
C LEU A 108 19.39 -11.67 -37.10
N ASP A 109 18.43 -10.95 -36.52
CA ASP A 109 17.08 -10.79 -37.07
C ASP A 109 17.10 -10.14 -38.46
N SER A 110 17.92 -9.11 -38.65
CA SER A 110 18.07 -8.44 -39.96
C SER A 110 18.67 -9.39 -41.02
N LEU A 111 19.68 -10.17 -40.65
CA LEU A 111 20.30 -11.16 -41.54
C LEU A 111 19.34 -12.30 -41.89
N LEU A 112 18.59 -12.81 -40.91
CA LEU A 112 17.56 -13.83 -41.15
C LEU A 112 16.43 -13.28 -42.03
N SER A 113 15.98 -12.06 -41.79
CA SER A 113 14.95 -11.39 -42.60
C SER A 113 15.38 -11.22 -44.05
N TRP A 114 16.64 -10.84 -44.29
CA TRP A 114 17.20 -10.77 -45.64
C TRP A 114 17.25 -12.15 -46.31
N GLY A 115 17.70 -13.17 -45.58
CA GLY A 115 17.76 -14.55 -46.08
C GLY A 115 16.39 -15.11 -46.47
N VAL A 116 15.37 -14.91 -45.63
CA VAL A 116 13.99 -15.36 -45.91
C VAL A 116 13.38 -14.56 -47.07
N SER A 117 13.61 -13.26 -47.14
CA SER A 117 13.09 -12.43 -48.24
C SER A 117 13.70 -12.83 -49.59
N GLY A 118 14.96 -13.29 -49.60
CA GLY A 118 15.61 -13.80 -50.81
C GLY A 118 15.21 -15.22 -51.23
N THR A 119 14.56 -16.01 -50.37
CA THR A 119 14.08 -17.36 -50.71
C THR A 119 12.60 -17.41 -51.05
N ILE A 120 11.80 -16.48 -50.52
CA ILE A 120 10.35 -16.36 -50.76
C ILE A 120 10.01 -15.34 -51.86
N GLY A 121 10.97 -14.53 -52.29
CA GLY A 121 10.89 -13.63 -53.44
C GLY A 121 11.47 -14.24 -54.72
#